data_AF-A0A7J6V159-F1
#
_entry.id   AF-A0A7J6V159-F1
#
_cell.length_a   1.000
_cell.length_b   1.000
_cell.length_c   1.000
_cell.angle_alpha   90.00
_cell.angle_beta   90.00
_cell.angle_gamma   90.00
#
_symmetry.space_group_name_H-M   'P 1'
#
loop_
_entity.id
_entity.type
_entity.pdbx_description
1 polymer ?
#
loop_
_entity_poly.entity_id
_entity_poly.type
_entity_poly.pdbx_seq_one_letter_code
_entity_poly.pdbx_strand_id
1 'polypeptide(L)'
;MALAPDGLIEGFYDPAAYNPEEGKFIMRLQFHPERMRHQDSDEFDYPGCPAAYKEFVKAVVAYQKKLNSSTNVPKGLKLDQEMENKRKIIVRSFSIARDMYATECETPPSKLSALEAGAEFLESNTALTIQQKKRLKQIGPTVRNASSFLENLNKNEERERVARNIMGKMSIEQFN
;
A
#
# COMPACT_ATOMS: atom_id res chain seq x y z
N MET A 1 -27.43 -6.48 18.26
CA MET A 1 -27.44 -5.02 18.58
C MET A 1 -27.55 -4.84 20.08
N ALA A 2 -26.88 -3.84 20.63
CA ALA A 2 -27.00 -3.40 22.02
C ALA A 2 -27.68 -2.03 22.05
N LEU A 3 -28.67 -1.90 22.92
CA LEU A 3 -29.47 -0.68 23.09
C LEU A 3 -29.29 -0.16 24.51
N ALA A 4 -29.21 1.16 24.65
CA ALA A 4 -29.32 1.84 25.93
C ALA A 4 -30.79 1.87 26.41
N PRO A 5 -31.05 2.13 27.71
CA PRO A 5 -32.42 2.22 28.25
C PRO A 5 -33.30 3.29 27.59
N ASP A 6 -32.69 4.30 26.98
CA ASP A 6 -33.36 5.38 26.23
C ASP A 6 -33.62 5.03 24.74
N GLY A 7 -33.18 3.84 24.30
CA GLY A 7 -33.36 3.35 22.94
C GLY A 7 -32.23 3.72 21.98
N LEU A 8 -31.15 4.37 22.42
CA LEU A 8 -29.99 4.64 21.59
C LEU A 8 -29.21 3.35 21.29
N ILE A 9 -28.63 3.26 20.07
CA ILE A 9 -27.79 2.13 19.67
C ILE A 9 -26.37 2.34 20.21
N GLU A 10 -26.00 1.54 21.20
CA GLU A 10 -24.67 1.57 21.82
C GLU A 10 -23.67 0.64 21.12
N GLY A 11 -24.19 -0.41 20.48
CA GLY A 11 -23.38 -1.42 19.82
C GLY A 11 -24.09 -2.07 18.65
N PHE A 12 -23.39 -2.20 17.54
CA PHE A 12 -23.86 -2.86 16.34
C PHE A 12 -22.92 -4.00 15.96
N TYR A 13 -23.50 -5.14 15.60
CA TYR A 13 -22.82 -6.23 14.92
C TYR A 13 -23.79 -6.81 13.89
N ASP A 14 -23.26 -7.34 12.80
CA ASP A 14 -24.02 -8.03 11.77
C ASP A 14 -23.99 -9.55 12.02
N PRO A 15 -25.11 -10.19 12.37
CA PRO A 15 -25.15 -11.64 12.61
C PRO A 15 -24.73 -12.49 11.41
N ALA A 16 -24.91 -11.99 10.17
CA ALA A 16 -24.52 -12.71 8.96
C ALA A 16 -23.00 -12.68 8.73
N ALA A 17 -22.32 -11.66 9.26
CA ALA A 17 -20.89 -11.43 9.09
C ALA A 17 -20.07 -11.58 10.39
N TYR A 18 -20.71 -11.98 11.49
CA TYR A 18 -20.08 -12.17 12.80
C TYR A 18 -19.91 -13.66 13.10
N ASN A 19 -18.67 -14.15 12.99
CA ASN A 19 -18.27 -15.46 13.47
C ASN A 19 -16.79 -15.44 13.90
N PRO A 20 -16.52 -15.15 15.18
CA PRO A 20 -15.16 -15.08 15.72
C PRO A 20 -14.37 -16.39 15.58
N GLU A 21 -15.03 -17.55 15.60
CA GLU A 21 -14.36 -18.85 15.42
C GLU A 21 -13.82 -19.04 13.99
N GLU A 22 -14.45 -18.41 13.01
CA GLU A 22 -14.00 -18.42 11.60
C GLU A 22 -13.09 -17.24 11.25
N GLY A 23 -12.80 -16.38 12.23
CA GLY A 23 -12.05 -15.14 12.02
C GLY A 23 -12.84 -14.03 11.33
N LYS A 24 -14.17 -14.08 11.39
CA LYS A 24 -15.06 -13.01 10.90
C LYS A 24 -15.54 -12.17 12.08
N PHE A 25 -15.19 -10.90 12.10
CA PHE A 25 -15.54 -10.01 13.19
C PHE A 25 -15.89 -8.62 12.65
N ILE A 26 -17.14 -8.23 12.81
CA ILE A 26 -17.62 -6.87 12.53
C ILE A 26 -18.45 -6.44 13.72
N MET A 27 -17.91 -5.50 14.48
CA MET A 27 -18.60 -4.88 15.60
C MET A 27 -18.22 -3.41 15.65
N ARG A 28 -19.20 -2.56 15.95
CA ARG A 28 -19.05 -1.12 16.17
C ARG A 28 -19.64 -0.78 17.51
N LEU A 29 -18.94 0.03 18.28
CA LEU A 29 -19.38 0.52 19.57
C LEU A 29 -19.44 2.05 19.48
N GLN A 30 -20.48 2.65 20.06
CA GLN A 30 -20.62 4.10 20.13
C GLN A 30 -19.71 4.71 21.19
N PHE A 31 -19.44 3.94 22.26
CA PHE A 31 -18.52 4.29 23.33
C PHE A 31 -17.11 3.75 23.07
N HIS A 32 -16.18 4.21 23.91
CA HIS A 32 -14.75 3.96 23.81
C HIS A 32 -14.28 3.10 25.00
N PRO A 33 -14.39 1.76 24.95
CA PRO A 33 -14.00 0.92 26.07
C PRO A 33 -12.50 1.03 26.42
N GLU A 34 -11.66 1.52 25.51
CA GLU A 34 -10.25 1.79 25.78
C GLU A 34 -10.04 2.92 26.81
N ARG A 35 -10.97 3.87 26.87
CA ARG A 35 -10.92 4.99 27.84
C ARG A 35 -11.45 4.60 29.21
N MET A 36 -12.13 3.46 29.29
CA MET A 36 -12.70 2.90 30.50
C MET A 36 -11.76 1.92 31.19
N ARG A 37 -10.52 1.76 30.71
CA ARG A 37 -9.50 0.92 31.34
C ARG A 37 -8.70 1.75 32.34
N HIS A 38 -8.47 1.23 33.53
CA HIS A 38 -7.60 1.87 34.50
C HIS A 38 -6.14 1.87 34.03
N GLN A 39 -5.39 2.94 34.32
CA GLN A 39 -4.01 3.10 33.83
C GLN A 39 -3.06 2.05 34.42
N ASP A 40 -3.32 1.63 35.66
CA ASP A 40 -2.44 0.75 36.42
C ASP A 40 -3.00 -0.66 36.60
N SER A 41 -4.15 -0.98 35.97
CA SER A 41 -4.75 -2.31 36.06
C SER A 41 -5.41 -2.76 34.76
N ASP A 42 -5.68 -4.06 34.68
CA ASP A 42 -6.46 -4.67 33.60
C ASP A 42 -7.97 -4.59 33.87
N GLU A 43 -8.38 -3.83 34.88
CA GLU A 43 -9.78 -3.61 35.21
C GLU A 43 -10.37 -2.46 34.38
N PHE A 44 -11.66 -2.60 34.11
CA PHE A 44 -12.42 -1.62 33.36
C PHE A 44 -13.59 -1.13 34.20
N ASP A 45 -14.00 0.12 34.00
CA ASP A 45 -15.13 0.74 34.70
C ASP A 45 -16.42 -0.09 34.57
N TYR A 46 -16.58 -0.79 33.44
CA TYR A 46 -17.70 -1.70 33.19
C TYR A 46 -17.24 -3.12 32.84
N PRO A 47 -17.88 -4.15 33.42
CA PRO A 47 -17.48 -5.54 33.21
C PRO A 47 -17.68 -6.03 31.77
N GLY A 48 -18.47 -5.31 30.96
CA GLY A 48 -18.69 -5.63 29.54
C GLY A 48 -17.58 -5.13 28.60
N CYS A 49 -16.77 -4.15 29.01
CA CYS A 49 -15.73 -3.56 28.16
C CYS A 49 -14.69 -4.58 27.66
N PRO A 50 -14.18 -5.51 28.50
CA PRO A 50 -13.22 -6.51 28.04
C PRO A 50 -13.78 -7.48 26.99
N ALA A 51 -15.10 -7.70 26.96
CA ALA A 51 -15.71 -8.72 26.11
C ALA A 51 -15.48 -8.42 24.61
N ALA A 52 -15.57 -7.14 24.23
CA ALA A 52 -15.35 -6.69 22.86
C ALA A 52 -13.95 -7.05 22.36
N TYR A 53 -12.93 -6.81 23.19
CA TYR A 53 -11.54 -7.10 22.85
C TYR A 53 -11.25 -8.60 22.86
N LYS A 54 -11.81 -9.36 23.81
CA LYS A 54 -11.65 -10.82 23.87
C LYS A 54 -12.18 -11.48 22.58
N GLU A 55 -13.36 -11.09 22.14
CA GLU A 55 -13.95 -11.60 20.89
C GLU A 55 -13.17 -11.15 19.65
N PHE A 56 -12.67 -9.91 19.63
CA PHE A 56 -11.81 -9.42 18.57
C PHE A 56 -10.51 -10.24 18.46
N VAL A 57 -9.80 -10.44 19.57
CA VAL A 57 -8.56 -11.21 19.61
C VAL A 57 -8.80 -12.65 19.18
N LYS A 58 -9.90 -13.26 19.63
CA LYS A 58 -10.32 -14.60 19.20
C LYS A 58 -10.47 -14.68 17.69
N ALA A 59 -11.15 -13.70 17.08
CA ALA A 59 -11.30 -13.63 15.63
C ALA A 59 -9.96 -13.42 14.90
N VAL A 60 -9.08 -12.57 15.41
CA VAL A 60 -7.74 -12.36 14.83
C VAL A 60 -6.93 -13.66 14.85
N VAL A 61 -6.94 -14.39 15.96
CA VAL A 61 -6.24 -15.69 16.08
C VAL A 61 -6.81 -16.71 15.10
N ALA A 62 -8.15 -16.82 15.00
CA ALA A 62 -8.80 -17.70 14.05
C ALA A 62 -8.47 -17.33 12.59
N TYR A 63 -8.49 -16.04 12.27
CA TYR A 63 -8.14 -15.52 10.95
C TYR A 63 -6.67 -15.79 10.61
N GLN A 64 -5.75 -15.59 11.56
CA GLN A 64 -4.34 -15.89 11.40
C GLN A 64 -4.12 -17.38 11.16
N LYS A 65 -4.79 -18.26 11.92
CA LYS A 65 -4.71 -19.72 11.71
C LYS A 65 -5.23 -20.11 10.32
N LYS A 66 -6.33 -19.50 9.88
CA LYS A 66 -6.90 -19.70 8.54
C LYS A 66 -5.97 -19.21 7.43
N LEU A 67 -5.32 -18.06 7.61
CA LEU A 67 -4.29 -17.60 6.70
C LEU A 67 -3.11 -18.56 6.68
N ASN A 68 -2.61 -18.98 7.84
CA ASN A 68 -1.48 -19.90 7.94
C ASN A 68 -1.77 -21.27 7.31
N SER A 69 -2.99 -21.79 7.45
CA SER A 69 -3.41 -23.02 6.78
C SER A 69 -3.58 -22.84 5.26
N SER A 70 -4.00 -21.66 4.81
CA SER A 70 -4.08 -21.28 3.39
C SER A 70 -2.73 -20.89 2.78
N THR A 71 -1.77 -20.41 3.57
CA THR A 71 -0.37 -20.17 3.22
C THR A 71 0.50 -21.40 3.48
N ASN A 72 -0.11 -22.59 3.59
CA ASN A 72 0.47 -23.76 2.94
C ASN A 72 0.51 -23.47 1.43
N VAL A 73 1.35 -22.51 1.04
CA VAL A 73 1.88 -22.40 -0.31
C VAL A 73 2.31 -23.83 -0.62
N PRO A 74 1.84 -24.42 -1.72
CA PRO A 74 2.31 -25.73 -2.14
C PRO A 74 3.83 -25.68 -2.04
N LYS A 75 4.39 -26.60 -1.24
CA LYS A 75 5.79 -26.71 -0.91
C LYS A 75 6.62 -26.61 -2.20
N GLY A 76 7.06 -25.40 -2.53
CA GLY A 76 7.53 -25.05 -3.87
C GLY A 76 6.45 -25.22 -4.94
N LEU A 77 6.04 -24.14 -5.59
CA LEU A 77 5.73 -24.26 -7.02
C LEU A 77 6.98 -24.93 -7.60
N LYS A 78 6.86 -26.15 -8.17
CA LYS A 78 7.99 -26.81 -8.86
C LYS A 78 8.29 -25.96 -10.08
N LEU A 79 9.01 -24.87 -9.85
CA LEU A 79 9.59 -24.05 -10.88
C LEU A 79 10.62 -24.94 -11.56
N ASP A 80 10.59 -24.96 -12.88
CA ASP A 80 11.65 -25.56 -13.65
C ASP A 80 13.00 -24.94 -13.23
N GLN A 81 14.10 -25.68 -13.42
CA GLN A 81 15.43 -25.29 -12.98
C GLN A 81 15.80 -23.88 -13.45
N GLU A 82 15.37 -23.50 -14.65
CA GLU A 82 15.55 -22.17 -15.23
C GLU A 82 14.81 -21.08 -14.44
N MET A 83 13.55 -21.34 -14.07
CA MET A 83 12.71 -20.40 -13.34
C MET A 83 13.19 -20.20 -11.90
N GLU A 84 13.69 -21.26 -11.25
CA GLU A 84 14.28 -21.16 -9.91
C GLU A 84 15.59 -20.36 -9.94
N ASN A 85 16.38 -20.49 -11.02
CA ASN A 85 17.57 -19.67 -11.22
C ASN A 85 17.20 -18.18 -11.41
N LYS A 86 16.21 -17.86 -12.25
CA LYS A 86 15.70 -16.49 -12.42
C LYS A 86 15.21 -15.90 -11.09
N ARG A 87 14.44 -16.68 -10.32
CA ARG A 87 13.98 -16.30 -8.99
C ARG A 87 15.14 -15.96 -8.05
N LYS A 88 16.18 -16.79 -8.00
CA LYS A 88 17.37 -16.55 -7.16
C LYS A 88 18.10 -15.28 -7.54
N ILE A 89 18.22 -14.99 -8.84
CA ILE A 89 18.85 -13.76 -9.33
C ILE A 89 18.07 -12.54 -8.85
N ILE A 90 16.74 -12.55 -8.97
CA ILE A 90 15.88 -11.44 -8.52
C ILE A 90 15.96 -11.25 -7.00
N VAL A 91 15.88 -12.32 -6.21
CA VAL A 91 15.98 -12.22 -4.75
C VAL A 91 17.33 -11.63 -4.32
N ARG A 92 18.41 -11.99 -5.03
CA ARG A 92 19.74 -11.45 -4.80
C ARG A 92 19.82 -9.97 -5.18
N SER A 93 19.24 -9.55 -6.31
CA SER A 93 19.24 -8.14 -6.73
C SER A 93 18.53 -7.25 -5.71
N PHE A 94 17.33 -7.64 -5.25
CA PHE A 94 16.60 -6.91 -4.23
C PHE A 94 17.31 -6.86 -2.87
N SER A 95 17.99 -7.93 -2.48
CA SER A 95 18.77 -7.94 -1.22
C SER A 95 19.92 -6.94 -1.30
N ILE A 96 20.64 -6.90 -2.42
CA ILE A 96 21.71 -5.92 -2.65
C ILE A 96 21.15 -4.49 -2.63
N ALA A 97 20.03 -4.24 -3.31
CA ALA A 97 19.39 -2.92 -3.32
C ALA A 97 18.94 -2.46 -1.93
N ARG A 98 18.37 -3.38 -1.13
CA ARG A 98 17.98 -3.10 0.26
C ARG A 98 19.18 -2.70 1.10
N ASP A 99 20.26 -3.48 1.01
CA ASP A 99 21.46 -3.23 1.79
C ASP A 99 22.10 -1.89 1.37
N MET A 100 22.09 -1.56 0.08
CA MET A 100 22.52 -0.24 -0.41
C MET A 100 21.66 0.90 0.17
N TYR A 101 20.34 0.75 0.15
CA TYR A 101 19.42 1.77 0.67
C TYR A 101 19.60 2.00 2.18
N ALA A 102 19.89 0.93 2.92
CA ALA A 102 20.11 1.02 4.36
C ALA A 102 21.48 1.61 4.75
N THR A 103 22.48 1.53 3.88
CA THR A 103 23.88 1.88 4.22
C THR A 103 24.32 3.26 3.71
N GLU A 104 23.48 4.02 3.00
CA GLU A 104 23.80 5.36 2.43
C GLU A 104 25.19 5.44 1.74
N CYS A 105 25.67 4.33 1.15
CA CYS A 105 27.05 4.23 0.66
C CYS A 105 27.09 4.26 -0.88
N GLU A 106 28.02 5.03 -1.44
CA GLU A 106 28.27 5.08 -2.89
C GLU A 106 28.68 3.71 -3.45
N THR A 107 28.22 3.45 -4.67
CA THR A 107 28.18 2.12 -5.29
C THR A 107 29.55 1.64 -5.78
N PRO A 108 30.00 0.44 -5.39
CA PRO A 108 31.10 -0.21 -6.10
C PRO A 108 30.63 -0.71 -7.49
N PRO A 109 31.36 -0.43 -8.58
CA PRO A 109 30.96 -0.78 -9.95
C PRO A 109 30.66 -2.27 -10.17
N SER A 110 31.28 -3.15 -9.37
CA SER A 110 31.16 -4.60 -9.46
C SER A 110 29.78 -5.15 -9.05
N LYS A 111 28.92 -4.36 -8.40
CA LYS A 111 27.57 -4.78 -7.96
C LYS A 111 26.43 -4.30 -8.87
N LEU A 112 26.71 -3.42 -9.84
CA LEU A 112 25.69 -2.83 -10.72
C LEU A 112 25.07 -3.85 -11.69
N SER A 113 25.88 -4.75 -12.26
CA SER A 113 25.38 -5.82 -13.15
C SER A 113 24.46 -6.81 -12.44
N ALA A 114 24.55 -6.92 -11.11
CA ALA A 114 23.66 -7.77 -10.32
C ALA A 114 22.28 -7.14 -10.07
N LEU A 115 22.12 -5.83 -10.33
CA LEU A 115 20.86 -5.10 -10.15
C LEU A 115 20.00 -5.04 -11.41
N GLU A 116 20.57 -5.37 -12.57
CA GLU A 116 19.89 -5.32 -13.87
C GLU A 116 18.70 -6.30 -13.92
N ALA A 117 18.83 -7.46 -13.28
CA ALA A 117 17.77 -8.44 -13.21
C ALA A 117 16.55 -7.94 -12.40
N GLY A 118 15.46 -7.67 -13.12
CA GLY A 118 14.21 -7.12 -12.57
C GLY A 118 14.12 -5.59 -12.63
N ALA A 119 15.16 -4.90 -13.14
CA ALA A 119 15.15 -3.44 -13.35
C ALA A 119 14.41 -3.02 -14.63
N GLU A 120 14.03 -3.96 -15.50
CA GLU A 120 13.25 -3.73 -16.73
C GLU A 120 11.94 -2.93 -16.48
N PHE A 121 11.34 -3.11 -15.30
CA PHE A 121 10.16 -2.34 -14.88
C PHE A 121 10.46 -0.84 -14.64
N LEU A 122 11.72 -0.49 -14.34
CA LEU A 122 12.16 0.90 -14.18
C LEU A 122 12.48 1.57 -15.52
N GLU A 123 12.86 0.79 -16.53
CA GLU A 123 13.06 1.28 -17.91
C GLU A 123 11.75 1.81 -18.52
N SER A 124 10.61 1.33 -18.02
CA SER A 124 9.27 1.74 -18.48
C SER A 124 8.85 3.16 -18.02
N ASN A 125 9.74 3.93 -17.40
CA ASN A 125 9.54 5.37 -17.15
C ASN A 125 9.67 6.23 -18.42
N THR A 126 9.39 5.68 -19.60
CA THR A 126 9.00 6.45 -20.76
C THR A 126 7.78 7.29 -20.39
N ALA A 127 7.83 8.60 -20.71
CA ALA A 127 6.81 9.57 -20.36
C ALA A 127 5.37 9.02 -20.48
N LEU A 128 4.57 9.14 -19.41
CA LEU A 128 3.19 8.64 -19.35
C LEU A 128 2.43 8.92 -20.64
N THR A 129 1.80 7.89 -21.19
CA THR A 129 0.93 8.02 -22.37
C THR A 129 -0.19 9.01 -22.10
N ILE A 130 -0.70 9.67 -23.15
CA ILE A 130 -1.79 10.65 -23.05
C ILE A 130 -3.02 10.05 -22.36
N GLN A 131 -3.31 8.77 -22.61
CA GLN A 131 -4.44 8.06 -21.99
C GLN A 131 -4.23 7.80 -20.50
N GLN A 132 -3.01 7.43 -20.06
CA GLN A 132 -2.68 7.29 -18.64
C GLN A 132 -2.81 8.63 -17.91
N LYS A 133 -2.33 9.74 -18.51
CA LYS A 133 -2.48 11.08 -17.94
C LYS A 133 -3.95 11.50 -17.79
N LYS A 134 -4.80 11.20 -18.78
CA LYS A 134 -6.25 11.46 -18.70
C LYS A 134 -6.91 10.68 -17.57
N ARG A 135 -6.55 9.41 -17.39
CA ARG A 135 -7.04 8.56 -16.29
C ARG A 135 -6.60 9.09 -14.93
N LEU A 136 -5.33 9.49 -14.76
CA LEU A 136 -4.86 10.08 -13.50
C LEU A 136 -5.60 11.38 -13.16
N LYS A 137 -5.84 12.26 -14.16
CA LYS A 137 -6.62 13.49 -13.94
C LYS A 137 -8.06 13.20 -13.50
N GLN A 138 -8.68 12.13 -14.02
CA GLN A 138 -10.05 11.74 -13.67
C GLN A 138 -10.17 11.13 -12.26
N ILE A 139 -9.15 10.41 -11.80
CA ILE A 139 -9.15 9.72 -10.50
C ILE A 139 -8.81 10.69 -9.34
N GLY A 140 -8.31 11.89 -9.65
CA GLY A 140 -7.99 12.92 -8.67
C GLY A 140 -6.72 12.62 -7.86
N PRO A 141 -6.26 13.57 -7.04
CA PRO A 141 -4.97 13.53 -6.32
C PRO A 141 -4.97 12.59 -5.11
N THR A 142 -5.80 11.53 -5.12
CA THR A 142 -5.90 10.55 -4.03
C THR A 142 -4.77 9.51 -4.08
N VAL A 143 -3.89 9.60 -5.07
CA VAL A 143 -2.71 8.73 -5.21
C VAL A 143 -1.57 9.34 -4.39
N ARG A 144 -0.92 8.54 -3.52
CA ARG A 144 0.33 8.93 -2.85
C ARG A 144 1.30 9.53 -3.88
N ASN A 145 1.95 10.65 -3.54
CA ASN A 145 2.82 11.46 -4.42
C ASN A 145 2.13 12.36 -5.48
N ALA A 146 0.85 12.73 -5.31
CA ALA A 146 0.17 13.66 -6.22
C ALA A 146 0.87 15.02 -6.40
N SER A 147 1.60 15.50 -5.40
CA SER A 147 2.32 16.79 -5.44
C SER A 147 3.44 16.80 -6.51
N SER A 148 4.25 15.75 -6.59
CA SER A 148 5.34 15.68 -7.58
C SER A 148 4.82 15.53 -9.01
N PHE A 149 3.68 14.85 -9.20
CA PHE A 149 3.00 14.78 -10.49
C PHE A 149 2.48 16.15 -10.95
N LEU A 150 1.83 16.90 -10.05
CA LEU A 150 1.34 18.25 -10.34
C LEU A 150 2.50 19.22 -10.64
N GLU A 151 3.59 19.13 -9.89
CA GLU A 151 4.79 19.94 -10.12
C GLU A 151 5.42 19.65 -11.50
N ASN A 152 5.52 18.37 -11.87
CA ASN A 152 6.04 17.97 -13.19
C ASN A 152 5.10 18.36 -14.33
N LEU A 153 3.78 18.32 -14.14
CA LEU A 153 2.82 18.83 -15.12
C LEU A 153 3.01 20.33 -15.36
N ASN A 154 3.13 21.11 -14.28
CA ASN A 154 3.33 22.56 -14.35
C ASN A 154 4.64 22.91 -15.08
N LYS A 155 5.76 22.25 -14.74
CA LYS A 155 7.05 22.43 -15.42
C LYS A 155 6.97 22.12 -16.92
N ASN A 156 6.21 21.09 -17.31
CA ASN A 156 6.05 20.72 -18.71
C ASN A 156 5.16 21.73 -19.47
N GLU A 157 4.11 22.24 -18.85
CA GLU A 157 3.24 23.28 -19.42
C GLU A 157 3.99 24.61 -19.60
N GLU A 158 4.83 24.99 -18.63
CA GLU A 158 5.72 26.14 -18.76
C GLU A 158 6.71 25.96 -19.91
N ARG A 159 7.32 24.78 -20.04
CA ARG A 159 8.25 24.47 -21.14
C ARG A 159 7.55 24.53 -22.51
N GLU A 160 6.32 24.02 -22.61
CA GLU A 160 5.51 24.08 -23.84
C GLU A 160 5.11 25.52 -24.17
N ARG A 161 4.76 26.33 -23.16
CA ARG A 161 4.46 27.76 -23.31
C ARG A 161 5.69 28.53 -23.80
N VAL A 162 6.86 28.27 -23.21
CA VAL A 162 8.13 28.89 -23.62
C VAL A 162 8.48 28.49 -25.07
N ALA A 163 8.36 27.20 -25.43
CA ALA A 163 8.59 26.74 -26.79
C ALA A 163 7.63 27.40 -27.80
N ARG A 164 6.33 27.51 -27.49
CA ARG A 164 5.36 28.23 -28.33
C ARG A 164 5.71 29.70 -28.50
N ASN A 165 6.17 30.36 -27.43
CA ASN A 165 6.53 31.77 -27.48
C ASN A 165 7.82 31.99 -28.30
N ILE A 166 8.78 31.07 -28.23
CA ILE A 166 9.98 31.08 -29.08
C ILE A 166 9.58 30.85 -30.55
N MET A 167 8.74 29.86 -30.84
CA MET A 167 8.24 29.61 -32.21
C MET A 167 7.43 30.77 -32.78
N GLY A 168 6.62 31.45 -31.97
CA GLY A 168 5.88 32.63 -32.38
C GLY A 168 6.74 33.88 -32.59
N LYS A 169 7.97 33.88 -32.08
CA LYS A 169 8.95 34.97 -32.27
C LYS A 169 9.96 34.69 -33.38
N MET A 170 9.99 33.48 -33.93
CA MET A 170 10.83 33.16 -35.10
C MET A 170 10.19 33.76 -36.36
N SER A 171 10.97 34.51 -37.14
CA SER A 171 10.54 34.95 -38.46
C SER A 171 10.51 33.75 -39.42
N ILE A 172 9.59 33.79 -40.39
CA ILE A 172 9.33 32.68 -41.34
C ILE A 172 10.59 32.25 -42.11
N GLU A 173 11.59 33.13 -42.21
CA GLU A 173 12.89 32.88 -42.85
C GLU A 173 13.80 31.91 -42.08
N GLN A 174 13.55 31.66 -40.79
CA GLN A 174 14.33 30.72 -39.95
C GLN A 174 13.73 29.31 -39.91
N PHE A 175 12.63 29.07 -40.62
CA PHE A 175 11.94 27.78 -40.69
C PHE A 175 12.24 26.97 -41.98
N ASN A 176 13.17 27.45 -42.83
CA ASN A 176 13.68 26.74 -44.00
C ASN A 176 15.04 26.09 -43.72
#